data_AF-A0A938C527-F1
#
_entry.id   AF-A0A938C527-F1
#
_cell.length_a   1.000
_cell.length_b   1.000
_cell.length_c   1.000
_cell.angle_alpha   90.00
_cell.angle_beta   90.00
_cell.angle_gamma   90.00
#
_symmetry.space_group_name_H-M   'P 1'
#
loop_
_entity.id
_entity.type
_entity.pdbx_description
1 polymer ?
#
loop_
_entity_poly.entity_id
_entity_poly.type
_entity_poly.pdbx_seq_one_letter_code
_entity_poly.pdbx_strand_id
1 'polypeptide(L)'
;MSATNLVIHAAHFERLSMKSLFTALLGAVLVGLSGCSDTVEPLVEHCYPTGMPAETALGDPDRTLGSSGNYNYPLCSTRYERVISAALVTNGAPPDVRQSQSRFIGIDGAFFAMQFGKSSDRIWDVATEPSRLQATLEATCSGSSARSSILAKLGGTSNRFDRNQCANATYINTMLYGGNGLFRDSRTPTTARSVSSNDQTGNTVLTWTRGYLLQRYGAAGCADCANRQYHAVIDAGSSGTRLSLFEVAYQSGGYPTVKWLTTHEGTDNGIDNFVATANRAEVNSKVIDTLFNALRTDYFGQTQWPATAQSITVDPLATAGMREAELKHGKAAVDAVYQSINNYIAAGSINQTSPAAVSITYTPGRIATIDGNSEEGLWTWINLNDYFCDVFQATPARRLECANETSGRFGVIEVGGASMQVSFPVAGAADPASNRYAVNIGGKAITVYNKTFLGLGQDLARRSMAAP
;
A
#
# COMPACT_ATOMS: atom_id res chain seq x y z
N MET A 1 70.65 -18.12 -14.30
CA MET A 1 71.51 -16.97 -13.91
C MET A 1 70.78 -15.70 -14.38
N SER A 2 70.38 -14.71 -13.59
CA SER A 2 70.38 -14.49 -12.14
C SER A 2 69.33 -13.40 -11.85
N ALA A 3 68.62 -13.55 -10.73
CA ALA A 3 67.99 -12.55 -9.86
C ALA A 3 67.01 -11.49 -10.45
N THR A 4 65.71 -11.76 -10.26
CA THR A 4 64.63 -10.77 -10.18
C THR A 4 64.57 -10.19 -8.75
N ASN A 5 64.68 -8.87 -8.62
CA ASN A 5 64.52 -8.14 -7.35
C ASN A 5 63.03 -7.94 -7.04
N LEU A 6 62.61 -8.42 -5.87
CA LEU A 6 61.30 -8.17 -5.26
C LEU A 6 61.44 -6.95 -4.34
N VAL A 7 60.81 -5.82 -4.67
CA VAL A 7 60.75 -4.62 -3.81
C VAL A 7 59.40 -4.59 -3.10
N ILE A 8 59.46 -4.72 -1.77
CA ILE A 8 58.36 -4.60 -0.82
C ILE A 8 57.96 -3.13 -0.72
N HIS A 9 56.71 -2.79 -1.03
CA HIS A 9 56.16 -1.45 -0.75
C HIS A 9 55.60 -1.38 0.67
N ALA A 10 56.10 -0.39 1.41
CA ALA A 10 55.73 -0.06 2.77
C ALA A 10 54.32 0.56 2.84
N ALA A 11 53.66 0.28 3.97
CA ALA A 11 52.34 0.76 4.32
C ALA A 11 52.28 2.30 4.44
N HIS A 12 51.31 2.91 3.76
CA HIS A 12 50.86 4.27 4.03
C HIS A 12 49.79 4.25 5.13
N PHE A 13 50.20 4.56 6.36
CA PHE A 13 49.32 5.02 7.43
C PHE A 13 49.16 6.54 7.26
N GLU A 14 48.06 6.98 6.65
CA GLU A 14 47.70 8.40 6.66
C GLU A 14 46.98 8.78 7.96
N ARG A 15 47.46 9.90 8.50
CA ARG A 15 47.05 10.52 9.76
C ARG A 15 45.61 11.03 9.66
N LEU A 16 44.67 10.34 10.31
CA LEU A 16 43.40 10.94 10.70
C LEU A 16 43.65 11.96 11.82
N SER A 17 43.46 13.23 11.46
CA SER A 17 43.54 14.39 12.35
C SER A 17 42.56 14.26 13.52
N MET A 18 43.10 14.17 14.72
CA MET A 18 42.45 14.09 16.03
C MET A 18 41.84 15.45 16.46
N LYS A 19 41.13 16.13 15.55
CA LYS A 19 40.40 17.39 15.82
C LYS A 19 38.90 17.34 15.52
N SER A 20 38.40 16.22 15.02
CA SER A 20 36.97 16.02 14.72
C SER A 20 36.24 15.11 15.71
N LEU A 21 36.95 14.61 16.74
CA LEU A 21 36.40 13.67 17.73
C LEU A 21 36.11 14.32 19.10
N PHE A 22 36.39 15.61 19.28
CA PHE A 22 36.26 16.32 20.56
C PHE A 22 35.07 17.29 20.65
N THR A 23 34.25 17.40 19.59
CA THR A 23 33.05 18.26 19.58
C THR A 23 31.75 17.49 19.83
N ALA A 24 31.83 16.18 20.09
CA ALA A 24 30.66 15.32 20.32
C ALA A 24 30.50 14.82 21.78
N LEU A 25 31.34 15.29 22.72
CA LEU A 25 31.29 14.82 24.12
C LEU A 25 31.23 15.91 25.21
N LEU A 26 31.13 17.20 24.85
CA LEU A 26 30.91 18.30 25.80
C LEU A 26 29.71 19.15 25.38
N GLY A 27 28.52 18.56 25.50
CA GLY A 27 27.23 19.24 25.38
C GLY A 27 26.19 18.66 26.33
N ALA A 28 26.62 17.86 27.30
CA ALA A 28 25.82 17.39 28.41
C ALA A 28 26.41 17.98 29.69
N VAL A 29 25.55 18.48 30.57
CA VAL A 29 25.84 19.08 31.89
C VAL A 29 26.15 20.59 31.86
N LEU A 30 25.09 21.41 31.84
CA LEU A 30 24.81 22.49 32.83
C LEU A 30 23.69 23.45 32.32
N VAL A 31 22.43 23.05 32.52
CA VAL A 31 21.29 23.96 32.77
C VAL A 31 20.52 23.23 33.87
N GLY A 32 20.62 23.62 35.13
CA GLY A 32 19.98 24.83 35.64
C GLY A 32 18.58 24.44 36.13
N LEU A 33 18.51 23.92 37.35
CA LEU A 33 17.27 23.68 38.09
C LEU A 33 16.49 25.01 38.22
N SER A 34 15.46 25.18 37.39
CA SER A 34 14.34 26.07 37.68
C SER A 34 13.06 25.27 37.47
N GLY A 35 12.34 25.03 38.57
CA GLY A 35 11.11 24.27 38.56
C GLY A 35 10.05 24.91 37.66
N CYS A 36 9.60 24.12 36.68
CA CYS A 36 8.23 24.18 36.17
C CYS A 36 7.69 22.76 36.32
N SER A 37 6.79 22.59 37.29
CA SER A 37 5.87 21.46 37.32
C SER A 37 4.84 21.70 36.22
N ASP A 38 5.21 21.38 34.98
CA ASP A 38 4.26 21.28 33.89
C ASP A 38 4.14 19.80 33.54
N THR A 39 3.04 19.20 34.00
CA THR A 39 2.45 18.06 33.31
C THR A 39 2.06 18.54 31.91
N VAL A 40 3.02 18.54 30.98
CA VAL A 40 2.73 18.74 29.56
C VAL A 40 1.95 17.51 29.11
N GLU A 41 0.63 17.61 29.12
CA GLU A 41 -0.20 16.63 28.42
C GLU A 41 0.33 16.50 26.98
N PRO A 42 0.53 15.27 26.48
CA PRO A 42 1.13 15.08 25.17
C PRO A 42 0.27 15.83 24.14
N LEU A 43 0.87 16.81 23.48
CA LEU A 43 0.26 17.73 22.50
C LEU A 43 -0.45 17.04 21.30
N VAL A 44 -0.49 15.69 21.28
CA VAL A 44 -1.10 14.80 20.29
C VAL A 44 -2.64 14.81 20.36
N GLU A 45 -3.22 15.28 21.46
CA GLU A 45 -4.68 15.33 21.67
C GLU A 45 -5.45 16.18 20.65
N HIS A 46 -4.78 16.97 19.83
CA HIS A 46 -5.42 17.81 18.82
C HIS A 46 -5.55 17.15 17.45
N CYS A 47 -4.99 15.95 17.25
CA CYS A 47 -5.14 15.18 16.02
C CYS A 47 -5.99 13.93 16.18
N TYR A 48 -6.39 13.67 17.41
CA TYR A 48 -7.35 12.65 17.79
C TYR A 48 -8.42 13.27 18.67
N PRO A 49 -9.64 12.72 18.72
CA PRO A 49 -10.64 13.21 19.67
C PRO A 49 -10.18 13.00 21.13
N THR A 50 -10.62 13.87 22.05
CA THR A 50 -10.22 13.85 23.46
C THR A 50 -10.56 12.50 24.10
N GLY A 51 -9.65 11.97 24.93
CA GLY A 51 -9.76 10.63 25.53
C GLY A 51 -9.11 9.50 24.71
N MET A 52 -8.36 9.83 23.65
CA MET A 52 -7.55 8.90 22.88
C MET A 52 -6.05 9.22 23.10
N PRO A 53 -5.40 8.65 24.14
CA PRO A 53 -3.98 8.87 24.35
C PRO A 53 -3.19 8.41 23.12
N ALA A 54 -2.17 9.17 22.74
CA ALA A 54 -1.32 8.93 21.58
C ALA A 54 -0.87 7.47 21.46
N GLU A 55 -0.53 6.83 22.57
CA GLU A 55 -0.04 5.45 22.63
C GLU A 55 -1.16 4.39 22.47
N THR A 56 -2.38 4.70 22.90
CA THR A 56 -3.54 3.79 22.83
C THR A 56 -4.35 3.97 21.53
N ALA A 57 -4.28 5.13 20.90
CA ALA A 57 -4.86 5.42 19.59
C ALA A 57 -4.33 4.50 18.47
N LEU A 58 -3.19 3.85 18.72
CA LEU A 58 -2.43 3.07 17.74
C LEU A 58 -2.60 1.57 17.90
N GLY A 59 -3.06 1.10 19.08
CA GLY A 59 -3.08 -0.32 19.46
C GLY A 59 -4.47 -0.91 19.74
N ASP A 60 -5.49 -0.07 19.97
CA ASP A 60 -6.86 -0.54 20.24
C ASP A 60 -7.86 -0.02 19.19
N PRO A 61 -8.17 -0.83 18.15
CA PRO A 61 -9.15 -0.50 17.13
C PRO A 61 -10.60 -0.56 17.63
N ASP A 62 -10.87 -0.84 18.90
CA ASP A 62 -12.23 -0.99 19.46
C ASP A 62 -12.58 0.03 20.55
N ARG A 63 -11.64 0.88 20.98
CA ARG A 63 -11.91 1.90 22.00
C ARG A 63 -12.87 3.00 21.53
N THR A 64 -13.91 3.24 22.33
CA THR A 64 -14.90 4.32 22.13
C THR A 64 -14.28 5.69 22.42
N LEU A 65 -14.43 6.64 21.50
CA LEU A 65 -13.99 8.02 21.72
C LEU A 65 -14.94 8.76 22.66
N GLY A 66 -14.39 9.72 23.42
CA GLY A 66 -15.18 10.75 24.07
C GLY A 66 -16.01 11.56 23.07
N SER A 67 -17.10 12.16 23.56
CA SER A 67 -18.00 13.01 22.77
C SER A 67 -17.44 14.42 22.49
N SER A 68 -16.42 14.84 23.26
CA SER A 68 -15.65 16.06 23.05
C SER A 68 -14.35 15.76 22.30
N GLY A 69 -14.04 16.51 21.25
CA GLY A 69 -12.77 16.39 20.54
C GLY A 69 -12.42 17.68 19.82
N ASN A 70 -11.20 18.18 20.05
CA ASN A 70 -10.68 19.41 19.45
C ASN A 70 -9.70 19.07 18.32
N TYR A 71 -10.21 18.53 17.22
CA TYR A 71 -9.37 18.32 16.05
C TYR A 71 -8.93 19.69 15.47
N ASN A 72 -7.63 19.86 15.25
CA ASN A 72 -7.02 21.11 14.79
C ASN A 72 -6.26 20.85 13.48
N TYR A 73 -6.92 21.12 12.35
CA TYR A 73 -6.36 20.86 11.02
C TYR A 73 -4.96 21.50 10.82
N PRO A 74 -4.73 22.81 11.06
CA PRO A 74 -3.40 23.41 10.90
C PRO A 74 -2.29 22.73 11.72
N LEU A 75 -2.59 22.40 12.99
CA LEU A 75 -1.63 21.71 13.87
C LEU A 75 -1.34 20.29 13.37
N CYS A 76 -2.36 19.56 12.92
CA CYS A 76 -2.19 18.20 12.41
C CYS A 76 -1.48 18.16 11.08
N SER A 77 -1.74 19.11 10.18
CA SER A 77 -0.99 19.24 8.93
C SER A 77 0.49 19.49 9.22
N THR A 78 0.82 20.39 10.15
CA THR A 78 2.21 20.63 10.59
C THR A 78 2.88 19.37 11.16
N ARG A 79 2.13 18.52 11.88
CA ARG A 79 2.64 17.24 12.38
C ARG A 79 2.92 16.26 11.26
N TYR A 80 1.99 16.12 10.31
CA TYR A 80 2.21 15.26 9.15
C TYR A 80 3.37 15.75 8.27
N GLU A 81 3.62 17.06 8.16
CA GLU A 81 4.81 17.57 7.48
C GLU A 81 6.10 17.02 8.10
N ARG A 82 6.18 16.91 9.43
CA ARG A 82 7.33 16.31 10.12
C ARG A 82 7.45 14.82 9.84
N VAL A 83 6.33 14.08 9.88
CA VAL A 83 6.30 12.65 9.55
C VAL A 83 6.74 12.41 8.10
N ILE A 84 6.20 13.18 7.16
CA ILE A 84 6.56 13.11 5.74
C ILE A 84 8.03 13.46 5.56
N SER A 85 8.50 14.57 6.13
CA SER A 85 9.91 14.96 6.05
C SER A 85 10.85 13.87 6.57
N ALA A 86 10.53 13.25 7.72
CA ALA A 86 11.32 12.17 8.28
C ALA A 86 11.34 10.94 7.37
N ALA A 87 10.21 10.55 6.79
CA ALA A 87 10.16 9.44 5.84
C ALA A 87 10.90 9.76 4.53
N LEU A 88 10.94 11.01 4.07
CA LEU A 88 11.69 11.40 2.88
C LEU A 88 13.21 11.35 3.09
N VAL A 89 13.70 11.45 4.33
CA VAL A 89 15.13 11.23 4.63
C VAL A 89 15.53 9.78 4.32
N THR A 90 14.67 8.81 4.64
CA THR A 90 14.97 7.39 4.44
C THR A 90 14.59 6.89 3.04
N ASN A 91 13.49 7.38 2.48
CA ASN A 91 12.98 6.96 1.18
C ASN A 91 13.50 7.83 0.02
N GLY A 92 14.16 8.96 0.30
CA GLY A 92 14.56 9.98 -0.66
C GLY A 92 13.40 10.89 -1.09
N ALA A 93 13.73 11.94 -1.84
CA ALA A 93 12.79 13.00 -2.22
C ALA A 93 11.55 12.50 -3.02
N PRO A 94 10.41 13.23 -2.96
CA PRO A 94 9.26 12.97 -3.82
C PRO A 94 9.63 13.08 -5.31
N PRO A 95 8.97 12.33 -6.19
CA PRO A 95 9.21 12.44 -7.63
C PRO A 95 8.79 13.80 -8.18
N ASP A 96 9.46 14.24 -9.24
CA ASP A 96 8.95 15.34 -10.06
C ASP A 96 7.80 14.84 -10.94
N VAL A 97 6.58 15.01 -10.45
CA VAL A 97 5.35 14.58 -11.14
C VAL A 97 5.11 15.29 -12.47
N ARG A 98 5.82 16.41 -12.76
CA ARG A 98 5.72 17.10 -14.07
C ARG A 98 6.24 16.24 -15.22
N GLN A 99 7.05 15.22 -14.92
CA GLN A 99 7.52 14.24 -15.91
C GLN A 99 6.38 13.36 -16.46
N SER A 100 5.25 13.24 -15.76
CA SER A 100 4.10 12.40 -16.14
C SER A 100 3.31 12.95 -17.34
N GLN A 101 3.17 14.28 -17.41
CA GLN A 101 2.19 14.99 -18.24
C GLN A 101 0.72 14.51 -18.08
N SER A 102 0.44 13.56 -17.18
CA SER A 102 -0.85 12.91 -16.97
C SER A 102 -1.41 13.28 -15.62
N ARG A 103 -2.74 13.39 -15.49
CA ARG A 103 -3.35 13.52 -14.16
C ARG A 103 -3.23 12.22 -13.37
N PHE A 104 -3.42 12.30 -12.06
CA PHE A 104 -3.29 11.16 -11.15
C PHE A 104 -4.65 10.68 -10.63
N ILE A 105 -4.80 9.37 -10.45
CA ILE A 105 -5.92 8.78 -9.73
C ILE A 105 -5.45 8.32 -8.35
N GLY A 106 -6.15 8.75 -7.30
CA GLY A 106 -5.95 8.22 -5.95
C GLY A 106 -6.73 6.93 -5.73
N ILE A 107 -6.12 5.91 -5.11
CA ILE A 107 -6.81 4.68 -4.72
C ILE A 107 -6.61 4.34 -3.24
N ASP A 108 -7.39 3.40 -2.73
CA ASP A 108 -7.33 2.90 -1.35
C ASP A 108 -7.39 4.03 -0.32
N GLY A 109 -6.37 4.20 0.52
CA GLY A 109 -6.35 5.24 1.55
C GLY A 109 -6.57 6.65 1.00
N ALA A 110 -6.12 6.92 -0.23
CA ALA A 110 -6.38 8.20 -0.89
C ALA A 110 -7.88 8.36 -1.25
N PHE A 111 -8.54 7.28 -1.66
CA PHE A 111 -9.99 7.30 -1.92
C PHE A 111 -10.79 7.45 -0.64
N PHE A 112 -10.51 6.61 0.37
CA PHE A 112 -11.25 6.65 1.62
C PHE A 112 -11.06 7.98 2.36
N ALA A 113 -9.92 8.66 2.23
CA ALA A 113 -9.74 10.03 2.72
C ALA A 113 -10.66 11.06 2.05
N MET A 114 -10.89 10.92 0.74
CA MET A 114 -11.68 11.87 -0.06
C MET A 114 -13.18 11.63 0.01
N GLN A 115 -13.63 10.49 0.53
CA GLN A 115 -15.04 10.14 0.62
C GLN A 115 -15.38 9.58 2.01
N PHE A 116 -16.26 10.26 2.74
CA PHE A 116 -16.62 9.90 4.11
C PHE A 116 -18.13 9.91 4.36
N GLY A 117 -18.61 8.99 5.18
CA GLY A 117 -20.02 8.82 5.52
C GLY A 117 -20.72 7.77 4.65
N LYS A 118 -22.02 7.55 4.89
CA LYS A 118 -22.82 6.56 4.16
C LYS A 118 -23.13 7.07 2.75
N SER A 119 -23.36 6.18 1.79
CA SER A 119 -23.64 6.56 0.39
C SER A 119 -24.82 7.53 0.25
N SER A 120 -25.87 7.37 1.07
CA SER A 120 -27.04 8.24 1.09
C SER A 120 -26.88 9.52 1.92
N ASP A 121 -25.84 9.61 2.75
CA ASP A 121 -25.60 10.70 3.68
C ASP A 121 -24.09 10.87 3.91
N ARG A 122 -23.40 11.32 2.85
CA ARG A 122 -21.96 11.57 2.89
C ARG A 122 -21.70 12.77 3.78
N ILE A 123 -20.78 12.61 4.71
CA ILE A 123 -20.27 13.72 5.52
C ILE A 123 -19.44 14.65 4.62
N TRP A 124 -18.65 14.07 3.73
CA TRP A 124 -18.10 14.74 2.57
C TRP A 124 -17.85 13.77 1.42
N ASP A 125 -17.87 14.31 0.20
CA ASP A 125 -17.42 13.63 -1.00
C ASP A 125 -16.70 14.63 -1.89
N VAL A 126 -15.37 14.49 -1.95
CA VAL A 126 -14.49 15.28 -2.82
C VAL A 126 -13.66 14.35 -3.71
N ALA A 127 -14.10 13.11 -3.90
CA ALA A 127 -13.38 12.13 -4.70
C ALA A 127 -13.22 12.58 -6.16
N THR A 128 -14.17 13.36 -6.70
CA THR A 128 -14.08 13.94 -8.05
C THR A 128 -13.42 15.32 -8.09
N GLU A 129 -13.23 15.97 -6.94
CA GLU A 129 -12.63 17.31 -6.83
C GLU A 129 -11.61 17.36 -5.67
N PRO A 130 -10.50 16.60 -5.75
CA PRO A 130 -9.56 16.45 -4.64
C PRO A 130 -8.96 17.77 -4.09
N SER A 131 -8.94 18.83 -4.90
CA SER A 131 -8.49 20.16 -4.49
C SER A 131 -9.39 20.81 -3.42
N ARG A 132 -10.61 20.31 -3.21
CA ARG A 132 -11.53 20.81 -2.17
C ARG A 132 -11.30 20.18 -0.81
N LEU A 133 -10.42 19.18 -0.70
CA LEU A 133 -10.21 18.42 0.53
C LEU A 133 -9.81 19.31 1.70
N GLN A 134 -8.89 20.27 1.50
CA GLN A 134 -8.49 21.22 2.54
C GLN A 134 -9.68 22.03 3.07
N ALA A 135 -10.45 22.68 2.19
CA ALA A 135 -11.59 23.50 2.60
C ALA A 135 -12.66 22.66 3.33
N THR A 136 -12.88 21.42 2.89
CA THR A 136 -13.76 20.46 3.56
C THR A 136 -13.26 20.10 4.97
N LEU A 137 -11.96 19.86 5.13
CA LEU A 137 -11.33 19.56 6.42
C LEU A 137 -11.45 20.73 7.39
N GLU A 138 -11.15 21.94 6.92
CA GLU A 138 -11.28 23.15 7.73
C GLU A 138 -12.72 23.35 8.23
N ALA A 139 -13.71 23.15 7.34
CA ALA A 139 -15.12 23.31 7.67
C ALA A 139 -15.70 22.20 8.56
N THR A 140 -15.23 20.95 8.43
CA THR A 140 -15.87 19.78 9.06
C THR A 140 -15.12 19.26 10.27
N CYS A 141 -13.78 19.32 10.23
CA CYS A 141 -12.93 18.72 11.23
C CYS A 141 -12.42 19.74 12.26
N SER A 142 -12.64 21.05 12.09
CA SER A 142 -12.10 22.05 13.03
C SER A 142 -13.10 22.44 14.12
N GLY A 143 -12.58 22.69 15.33
CA GLY A 143 -13.36 23.25 16.44
C GLY A 143 -13.94 22.20 17.40
N SER A 144 -14.43 22.68 18.55
CA SER A 144 -14.85 21.82 19.67
C SER A 144 -16.12 20.99 19.44
N SER A 145 -16.91 21.36 18.43
CA SER A 145 -18.12 20.63 18.02
C SER A 145 -17.92 19.72 16.81
N ALA A 146 -16.72 19.67 16.21
CA ALA A 146 -16.48 18.88 15.00
C ALA A 146 -16.79 17.39 15.23
N ARG A 147 -16.29 16.82 16.34
CA ARG A 147 -16.50 15.41 16.67
C ARG A 147 -17.96 15.06 16.91
N SER A 148 -18.69 15.89 17.67
CA SER A 148 -20.11 15.66 17.94
C SER A 148 -20.97 15.81 16.67
N SER A 149 -20.61 16.74 15.78
CA SER A 149 -21.28 16.93 14.49
C SER A 149 -21.06 15.73 13.56
N ILE A 150 -19.84 15.21 13.48
CA ILE A 150 -19.54 13.97 12.73
C ILE A 150 -20.30 12.79 13.31
N LEU A 151 -20.30 12.63 14.64
CA LEU A 151 -20.98 11.51 15.30
C LEU A 151 -22.49 11.55 15.09
N ALA A 152 -23.09 12.74 15.10
CA ALA A 152 -24.51 12.93 14.81
C ALA A 152 -24.87 12.43 13.40
N LYS A 153 -24.05 12.76 12.39
CA LYS A 153 -24.23 12.29 11.00
C LYS A 153 -24.04 10.78 10.85
N LEU A 154 -23.22 10.16 11.71
CA LEU A 154 -23.04 8.70 11.72
C LEU A 154 -24.17 7.94 12.45
N GLY A 155 -25.11 8.65 13.08
CA GLY A 155 -26.20 8.05 13.85
C GLY A 155 -25.80 7.67 15.28
N GLY A 156 -24.82 8.37 15.87
CA GLY A 156 -24.41 8.18 17.27
C GLY A 156 -23.39 7.07 17.49
N THR A 157 -23.03 6.31 16.46
CA THR A 157 -22.00 5.25 16.52
C THR A 157 -20.84 5.57 15.59
N SER A 158 -19.66 5.03 15.88
CA SER A 158 -18.48 5.19 15.00
C SER A 158 -17.58 3.97 15.07
N ASN A 159 -17.29 3.37 13.93
CA ASN A 159 -16.28 2.31 13.81
C ASN A 159 -14.87 2.93 13.78
N ARG A 160 -13.82 2.10 13.76
CA ARG A 160 -12.42 2.57 13.75
C ARG A 160 -12.05 3.47 12.57
N PHE A 161 -12.66 3.27 11.41
CA PHE A 161 -12.39 4.05 10.20
C PHE A 161 -12.98 5.45 10.36
N ASP A 162 -14.22 5.54 10.86
CA ASP A 162 -14.89 6.81 11.13
C ASP A 162 -14.10 7.70 12.10
N ARG A 163 -13.46 7.08 13.10
CA ARG A 163 -12.68 7.77 14.13
C ARG A 163 -11.40 8.40 13.59
N ASN A 164 -10.77 7.76 12.61
CA ASN A 164 -9.49 8.19 12.06
C ASN A 164 -9.65 9.11 10.85
N GLN A 165 -10.88 9.38 10.42
CA GLN A 165 -11.12 9.99 9.12
C GLN A 165 -10.51 11.39 8.96
N CYS A 166 -10.70 12.30 9.91
CA CYS A 166 -10.10 13.64 9.83
C CYS A 166 -8.57 13.57 9.80
N ALA A 167 -7.96 12.64 10.56
CA ALA A 167 -6.53 12.42 10.56
C ALA A 167 -6.03 11.85 9.22
N ASN A 168 -6.71 10.85 8.66
CA ASN A 168 -6.35 10.25 7.37
C ASN A 168 -6.52 11.25 6.22
N ALA A 169 -7.61 12.02 6.21
CA ALA A 169 -7.85 13.04 5.20
C ALA A 169 -6.84 14.19 5.28
N THR A 170 -6.43 14.61 6.47
CA THR A 170 -5.36 15.60 6.64
C THR A 170 -4.00 15.06 6.23
N TYR A 171 -3.72 13.79 6.49
CA TYR A 171 -2.52 13.12 5.98
C TYR A 171 -2.47 13.20 4.45
N ILE A 172 -3.53 12.72 3.78
CA ILE A 172 -3.61 12.74 2.32
C ILE A 172 -3.51 14.16 1.79
N ASN A 173 -4.22 15.13 2.37
CA ASN A 173 -4.10 16.53 1.94
C ASN A 173 -2.67 17.05 2.06
N THR A 174 -1.99 16.77 3.17
CA THR A 174 -0.59 17.20 3.41
C THR A 174 0.38 16.49 2.45
N MET A 175 0.18 15.19 2.19
CA MET A 175 1.02 14.43 1.26
C MET A 175 0.82 14.86 -0.21
N LEU A 176 -0.36 15.35 -0.56
CA LEU A 176 -0.64 15.84 -1.91
C LEU A 176 -0.21 17.30 -2.09
N TYR A 177 -0.52 18.18 -1.15
CA TYR A 177 -0.46 19.64 -1.34
C TYR A 177 0.36 20.39 -0.30
N GLY A 178 0.91 19.69 0.70
CA GLY A 178 1.77 20.27 1.72
C GLY A 178 3.13 20.74 1.19
N GLY A 179 3.98 21.28 2.07
CA GLY A 179 5.32 21.77 1.75
C GLY A 179 6.27 20.70 1.19
N ASN A 180 6.03 19.42 1.51
CA ASN A 180 6.70 18.27 0.90
C ASN A 180 5.79 17.45 -0.03
N GLY A 181 4.60 17.97 -0.34
CA GLY A 181 3.59 17.25 -1.08
C GLY A 181 3.94 17.04 -2.55
N LEU A 182 3.33 16.01 -3.16
CA LEU A 182 3.56 15.63 -4.56
C LEU A 182 3.24 16.76 -5.56
N PHE A 183 2.25 17.60 -5.25
CA PHE A 183 1.75 18.65 -6.12
C PHE A 183 2.10 20.06 -5.63
N ARG A 184 3.03 20.20 -4.68
CA ARG A 184 3.37 21.49 -4.04
C ARG A 184 3.80 22.59 -5.04
N ASP A 185 4.54 22.19 -6.09
CA ASP A 185 5.16 23.10 -7.06
C ASP A 185 4.41 23.13 -8.40
N SER A 186 3.21 22.53 -8.46
CA SER A 186 2.54 22.18 -9.70
C SER A 186 1.06 22.54 -9.65
N ARG A 187 0.63 23.40 -10.59
CA ARG A 187 -0.80 23.53 -10.91
C ARG A 187 -1.29 22.38 -11.80
N THR A 188 -0.38 21.66 -12.46
CA THR A 188 -0.62 20.53 -13.37
C THR A 188 0.66 19.68 -13.54
N PRO A 189 0.61 18.34 -13.39
CA PRO A 189 -0.58 17.54 -13.18
C PRO A 189 -1.13 17.65 -11.75
N THR A 190 -2.42 17.35 -11.60
CA THR A 190 -3.14 17.27 -10.33
C THR A 190 -3.82 15.91 -10.21
N THR A 191 -4.41 15.61 -9.07
CA THR A 191 -5.31 14.47 -8.92
C THR A 191 -6.60 14.72 -9.72
N ALA A 192 -6.89 13.86 -10.70
CA ALA A 192 -8.12 13.90 -11.48
C ALA A 192 -9.33 13.49 -10.64
N ARG A 193 -9.19 12.39 -9.89
CA ARG A 193 -10.19 11.85 -8.98
C ARG A 193 -9.57 10.79 -8.07
N SER A 194 -10.34 10.26 -7.13
CA SER A 194 -10.04 9.00 -6.46
C SER A 194 -11.13 7.97 -6.72
N VAL A 195 -10.75 6.69 -6.66
CA VAL A 195 -11.66 5.56 -6.91
C VAL A 195 -11.41 4.46 -5.88
N SER A 196 -12.47 3.74 -5.51
CA SER A 196 -12.34 2.59 -4.63
C SER A 196 -11.64 1.46 -5.37
N SER A 197 -10.75 0.74 -4.68
CA SER A 197 -10.28 -0.57 -5.13
C SER A 197 -11.44 -1.56 -5.26
N ASN A 198 -12.52 -1.37 -4.47
CA ASN A 198 -13.64 -2.29 -4.30
C ASN A 198 -14.92 -1.93 -5.10
N ASP A 199 -14.89 -1.09 -6.14
CA ASP A 199 -16.13 -0.74 -6.85
C ASP A 199 -16.75 -1.97 -7.54
N GLN A 200 -17.74 -2.56 -6.86
CA GLN A 200 -18.48 -3.77 -7.22
C GLN A 200 -19.80 -3.43 -7.94
N THR A 201 -19.70 -2.60 -8.97
CA THR A 201 -20.78 -2.37 -9.95
C THR A 201 -20.62 -3.24 -11.20
N GLY A 202 -20.09 -4.46 -11.01
CA GLY A 202 -20.31 -5.56 -11.92
C GLY A 202 -19.17 -5.98 -12.86
N ASN A 203 -17.94 -5.44 -12.78
CA ASN A 203 -16.72 -6.09 -13.30
C ASN A 203 -15.40 -5.37 -12.93
N THR A 204 -14.37 -6.19 -12.69
CA THR A 204 -12.93 -5.94 -12.41
C THR A 204 -12.58 -4.99 -11.25
N VAL A 205 -12.03 -5.58 -10.18
CA VAL A 205 -11.51 -4.92 -8.97
C VAL A 205 -10.16 -4.24 -9.28
N LEU A 206 -10.00 -2.99 -8.86
CA LEU A 206 -8.74 -2.24 -8.99
C LEU A 206 -7.76 -2.68 -7.90
N THR A 207 -7.12 -3.83 -8.09
CA THR A 207 -6.05 -4.36 -7.22
C THR A 207 -4.72 -4.48 -7.95
N TRP A 208 -3.60 -4.35 -7.25
CA TRP A 208 -2.30 -4.72 -7.81
C TRP A 208 -2.23 -6.21 -8.18
N THR A 209 -3.01 -7.08 -7.51
CA THR A 209 -2.99 -8.54 -7.76
C THR A 209 -3.41 -8.90 -9.19
N ARG A 210 -4.34 -8.16 -9.80
CA ARG A 210 -4.66 -8.33 -11.23
C ARG A 210 -3.52 -7.83 -12.13
N GLY A 211 -2.89 -6.71 -11.77
CA GLY A 211 -1.74 -6.17 -12.50
C GLY A 211 -0.54 -7.11 -12.52
N TYR A 212 -0.28 -7.79 -11.40
CA TYR A 212 0.69 -8.87 -11.28
C TYR A 212 0.45 -9.96 -12.34
N LEU A 213 -0.79 -10.46 -12.44
CA LEU A 213 -1.14 -11.50 -13.41
C LEU A 213 -1.05 -10.97 -14.86
N LEU A 214 -1.50 -9.73 -15.12
CA LEU A 214 -1.34 -9.11 -16.44
C LEU A 214 0.13 -9.04 -16.86
N GLN A 215 1.02 -8.62 -15.97
CA GLN A 215 2.44 -8.53 -16.27
C GLN A 215 3.08 -9.92 -16.45
N ARG A 216 2.77 -10.86 -15.55
CA ARG A 216 3.31 -12.23 -15.59
C ARG A 216 2.93 -12.96 -16.88
N TYR A 217 1.68 -12.84 -17.30
CA TYR A 217 1.13 -13.56 -18.46
C TYR A 217 1.15 -12.75 -19.76
N GLY A 218 1.48 -11.46 -19.70
CA GLY A 218 1.59 -10.56 -20.85
C GLY A 218 2.96 -10.49 -21.50
N ALA A 219 3.97 -11.11 -20.89
CA ALA A 219 5.32 -11.17 -21.43
C ALA A 219 5.38 -12.04 -22.70
N ALA A 220 6.17 -11.61 -23.69
CA ALA A 220 6.41 -12.40 -24.89
C ALA A 220 7.08 -13.74 -24.53
N GLY A 221 6.59 -14.84 -25.11
CA GLY A 221 7.18 -16.17 -24.92
C GLY A 221 6.81 -16.87 -23.62
N CYS A 222 5.71 -16.48 -22.96
CA CYS A 222 5.18 -17.19 -21.80
C CYS A 222 4.90 -18.67 -22.12
N ALA A 223 5.74 -19.57 -21.57
CA ALA A 223 5.68 -21.01 -21.83
C ALA A 223 4.43 -21.68 -21.22
N ASP A 224 3.94 -21.14 -20.10
CA ASP A 224 2.79 -21.70 -19.36
C ASP A 224 1.43 -21.16 -19.84
N CYS A 225 1.42 -20.29 -20.85
CA CYS A 225 0.23 -19.56 -21.28
C CYS A 225 -0.75 -20.38 -22.15
N ALA A 226 -0.44 -21.63 -22.52
CA ALA A 226 -1.24 -22.37 -23.50
C ALA A 226 -2.64 -22.80 -22.98
N ASN A 227 -2.91 -22.72 -21.67
CA ASN A 227 -4.14 -23.20 -21.06
C ASN A 227 -4.78 -22.16 -20.14
N ARG A 228 -6.09 -22.29 -19.93
CA ARG A 228 -6.81 -21.56 -18.87
C ARG A 228 -6.27 -21.99 -17.50
N GLN A 229 -5.87 -21.03 -16.68
CA GLN A 229 -5.31 -21.23 -15.35
C GLN A 229 -6.13 -20.49 -14.29
N TYR A 230 -6.03 -20.95 -13.04
CA TYR A 230 -6.69 -20.31 -11.91
C TYR A 230 -5.66 -19.94 -10.86
N HIS A 231 -5.69 -18.69 -10.41
CA HIS A 231 -4.76 -18.15 -9.42
C HIS A 231 -5.52 -17.60 -8.23
N ALA A 232 -5.20 -18.12 -7.03
CA ALA A 232 -5.53 -17.48 -5.78
C ALA A 232 -4.34 -16.61 -5.37
N VAL A 233 -4.42 -15.30 -5.61
CA VAL A 233 -3.40 -14.35 -5.18
C VAL A 233 -3.77 -13.86 -3.80
N ILE A 234 -2.89 -14.08 -2.82
CA ILE A 234 -3.08 -13.60 -1.45
C ILE A 234 -2.31 -12.28 -1.30
N ASP A 235 -3.05 -11.17 -1.25
CA ASP A 235 -2.55 -9.85 -0.89
C ASP A 235 -2.36 -9.80 0.63
N ALA A 236 -1.11 -9.98 1.07
CA ALA A 236 -0.75 -9.94 2.48
C ALA A 236 -0.28 -8.54 2.88
N GLY A 237 -1.25 -7.63 2.98
CA GLY A 237 -1.08 -6.26 3.43
C GLY A 237 -0.89 -6.11 4.95
N SER A 238 -0.33 -4.98 5.37
CA SER A 238 -0.03 -4.68 6.78
C SER A 238 -1.28 -4.55 7.67
N SER A 239 -2.41 -4.15 7.10
CA SER A 239 -3.65 -3.88 7.83
C SER A 239 -4.71 -4.97 7.64
N GLY A 240 -4.34 -6.07 6.97
CA GLY A 240 -5.22 -7.17 6.66
C GLY A 240 -4.73 -7.97 5.46
N THR A 241 -5.11 -9.25 5.42
CA THR A 241 -4.78 -10.17 4.33
C THR A 241 -6.04 -10.46 3.51
N ARG A 242 -5.94 -10.48 2.17
CA ARG A 242 -7.06 -10.81 1.27
C ARG A 242 -6.67 -11.89 0.30
N LEU A 243 -7.63 -12.73 -0.10
CA LEU A 243 -7.46 -13.70 -1.18
C LEU A 243 -8.35 -13.27 -2.34
N SER A 244 -7.76 -13.03 -3.50
CA SER A 244 -8.49 -12.83 -4.75
C SER A 244 -8.27 -14.01 -5.68
N LEU A 245 -9.37 -14.59 -6.19
CA LEU A 245 -9.35 -15.68 -7.15
C LEU A 245 -9.54 -15.13 -8.56
N PHE A 246 -8.67 -15.54 -9.47
CA PHE A 246 -8.69 -15.13 -10.87
C PHE A 246 -8.70 -16.35 -11.81
N GLU A 247 -9.41 -16.20 -12.92
CA GLU A 247 -9.20 -17.01 -14.13
C GLU A 247 -8.27 -16.23 -15.06
N VAL A 248 -7.18 -16.88 -15.49
CA VAL A 248 -6.24 -16.34 -16.46
C VAL A 248 -6.35 -17.18 -17.73
N ALA A 249 -6.60 -16.53 -18.85
CA ALA A 249 -6.55 -17.16 -20.16
C ALA A 249 -5.70 -16.33 -21.11
N TYR A 250 -4.93 -17.01 -21.96
CA TYR A 250 -4.07 -16.37 -22.92
C TYR A 250 -4.77 -16.22 -24.26
N GLN A 251 -4.57 -15.08 -24.92
CA GLN A 251 -4.98 -14.89 -26.30
C GLN A 251 -3.75 -14.91 -27.21
N SER A 252 -3.93 -15.50 -28.40
CA SER A 252 -2.94 -15.40 -29.48
C SER A 252 -2.58 -13.92 -29.70
N GLY A 253 -1.30 -13.58 -29.56
CA GLY A 253 -0.80 -12.19 -29.65
C GLY A 253 -0.25 -11.58 -28.36
N GLY A 254 -0.19 -12.32 -27.25
CA GLY A 254 0.57 -11.91 -26.06
C GLY A 254 -0.17 -11.05 -25.04
N TYR A 255 -1.49 -10.85 -25.19
CA TYR A 255 -2.31 -10.13 -24.23
C TYR A 255 -3.20 -11.12 -23.46
N PRO A 256 -3.05 -11.24 -22.12
CA PRO A 256 -3.83 -12.17 -21.33
C PRO A 256 -5.17 -11.56 -20.90
N THR A 257 -6.21 -12.39 -20.83
CA THR A 257 -7.43 -12.05 -20.11
C THR A 257 -7.29 -12.50 -18.66
N VAL A 258 -7.31 -11.54 -17.73
CA VAL A 258 -7.34 -11.80 -16.29
C VAL A 258 -8.72 -11.42 -15.76
N LYS A 259 -9.55 -12.44 -15.53
CA LYS A 259 -10.91 -12.31 -15.04
C LYS A 259 -10.94 -12.54 -13.53
N TRP A 260 -11.42 -11.55 -12.80
CA TRP A 260 -11.71 -11.69 -11.37
C TRP A 260 -12.93 -12.59 -11.17
N LEU A 261 -12.83 -13.53 -10.22
CA LEU A 261 -13.91 -14.47 -9.88
C LEU A 261 -14.54 -14.14 -8.54
N THR A 262 -13.73 -13.94 -7.50
CA THR A 262 -14.18 -13.56 -6.16
C THR A 262 -13.00 -13.00 -5.35
N THR A 263 -13.31 -12.33 -4.24
CA THR A 263 -12.32 -11.94 -3.23
C THR A 263 -12.87 -12.18 -1.83
N HIS A 264 -12.02 -12.63 -0.92
CA HIS A 264 -12.36 -12.80 0.49
C HIS A 264 -11.35 -12.04 1.34
N GLU A 265 -11.87 -11.25 2.27
CA GLU A 265 -11.05 -10.58 3.27
C GLU A 265 -10.84 -11.53 4.45
N GLY A 266 -9.59 -11.60 4.92
CA GLY A 266 -9.24 -12.35 6.11
C GLY A 266 -9.56 -11.55 7.38
N THR A 267 -9.02 -12.02 8.50
CA THR A 267 -9.03 -11.19 9.71
C THR A 267 -8.14 -9.95 9.52
N ASP A 268 -8.30 -8.95 10.39
CA ASP A 268 -7.47 -7.73 10.40
C ASP A 268 -5.99 -7.96 10.76
N ASN A 269 -5.52 -9.21 10.68
CA ASN A 269 -4.14 -9.58 10.91
C ASN A 269 -3.41 -9.69 9.57
N GLY A 270 -2.41 -8.83 9.37
CA GLY A 270 -1.37 -9.07 8.38
C GLY A 270 -0.50 -10.26 8.78
N ILE A 271 0.11 -10.93 7.80
CA ILE A 271 0.99 -12.08 8.07
C ILE A 271 2.28 -11.66 8.81
N ASP A 272 2.62 -10.37 8.78
CA ASP A 272 3.75 -9.76 9.50
C ASP A 272 3.60 -9.87 11.02
N ASN A 273 2.36 -9.93 11.53
CA ASN A 273 2.09 -10.17 12.94
C ASN A 273 2.63 -11.51 13.46
N PHE A 274 2.95 -12.44 12.56
CA PHE A 274 3.45 -13.77 12.90
C PHE A 274 4.97 -13.88 12.84
N VAL A 275 5.69 -12.86 12.34
CA VAL A 275 7.15 -12.94 12.16
C VAL A 275 7.89 -13.05 13.48
N ALA A 276 7.39 -12.39 14.53
CA ALA A 276 8.00 -12.35 15.85
C ALA A 276 7.40 -13.36 16.85
N THR A 277 6.43 -14.19 16.44
CA THR A 277 5.74 -15.08 17.38
C THR A 277 6.57 -16.32 17.71
N ALA A 278 6.30 -16.91 18.87
CA ALA A 278 6.91 -18.19 19.27
C ALA A 278 6.46 -19.35 18.35
N ASN A 279 5.26 -19.26 17.78
CA ASN A 279 4.71 -20.24 16.85
C ASN A 279 4.29 -19.58 15.52
N ARG A 280 5.23 -19.53 14.57
CA ARG A 280 5.00 -18.96 13.22
C ARG A 280 3.95 -19.73 12.42
N ALA A 281 3.73 -21.01 12.72
CA ALA A 281 2.78 -21.84 11.99
C ALA A 281 1.32 -21.43 12.23
N GLU A 282 1.04 -20.62 13.25
CA GLU A 282 -0.30 -20.06 13.49
C GLU A 282 -0.79 -19.17 12.34
N VAL A 283 0.10 -18.66 11.49
CA VAL A 283 -0.30 -17.92 10.27
C VAL A 283 -1.21 -18.78 9.38
N ASN A 284 -0.98 -20.10 9.35
CA ASN A 284 -1.74 -21.01 8.52
C ASN A 284 -3.19 -21.11 9.02
N SER A 285 -3.40 -21.42 10.30
CA SER A 285 -4.74 -21.60 10.84
C SER A 285 -5.50 -20.28 11.07
N LYS A 286 -4.80 -19.18 11.37
CA LYS A 286 -5.45 -17.90 11.67
C LYS A 286 -5.70 -17.03 10.43
N VAL A 287 -4.87 -17.16 9.39
CA VAL A 287 -4.95 -16.33 8.18
C VAL A 287 -5.28 -17.17 6.95
N ILE A 288 -4.41 -18.12 6.59
CA ILE A 288 -4.53 -18.85 5.32
C ILE A 288 -5.80 -19.70 5.28
N ASP A 289 -6.06 -20.51 6.30
CA ASP A 289 -7.27 -21.34 6.39
C ASP A 289 -8.54 -20.52 6.42
N THR A 290 -8.55 -19.39 7.14
CA THR A 290 -9.71 -18.49 7.21
C THR A 290 -10.11 -18.02 5.80
N LEU A 291 -9.13 -17.63 4.98
CA LEU A 291 -9.37 -17.20 3.60
C LEU A 291 -9.91 -18.33 2.70
N PHE A 292 -9.30 -19.52 2.78
CA PHE A 292 -9.75 -20.66 1.97
C PHE A 292 -11.05 -21.29 2.48
N ASN A 293 -11.36 -21.18 3.78
CA ASN A 293 -12.68 -21.53 4.33
C ASN A 293 -13.77 -20.65 3.74
N ALA A 294 -13.54 -19.32 3.70
CA ALA A 294 -14.46 -18.37 3.09
C ALA A 294 -14.64 -18.67 1.59
N LEU A 295 -13.54 -18.84 0.84
CA LEU A 295 -13.59 -19.17 -0.59
C LEU A 295 -14.41 -20.43 -0.88
N ARG A 296 -14.24 -21.49 -0.09
CA ARG A 296 -14.97 -22.75 -0.28
C ARG A 296 -16.45 -22.60 0.04
N THR A 297 -16.78 -21.93 1.13
CA THR A 297 -18.16 -21.73 1.59
C THR A 297 -18.93 -20.85 0.62
N ASP A 298 -18.31 -19.77 0.18
CA ASP A 298 -19.00 -18.71 -0.55
C ASP A 298 -18.97 -18.95 -2.07
N TYR A 299 -17.99 -19.67 -2.61
CA TYR A 299 -17.81 -19.76 -4.07
C TYR A 299 -17.96 -21.18 -4.63
N PHE A 300 -17.22 -22.16 -4.12
CA PHE A 300 -17.23 -23.52 -4.71
C PHE A 300 -18.52 -24.32 -4.47
N GLY A 301 -19.36 -23.89 -3.51
CA GLY A 301 -20.70 -24.42 -3.32
C GLY A 301 -21.76 -23.86 -4.27
N GLN A 302 -21.42 -22.88 -5.13
CA GLN A 302 -22.36 -22.23 -6.04
C GLN A 302 -22.29 -22.78 -7.47
N THR A 303 -23.38 -22.65 -8.23
CA THR A 303 -23.49 -23.05 -9.65
C THR A 303 -22.52 -22.32 -10.60
N GLN A 304 -21.81 -21.31 -10.10
CA GLN A 304 -20.88 -20.47 -10.86
C GLN A 304 -19.47 -21.06 -10.97
N TRP A 305 -19.13 -22.10 -10.19
CA TRP A 305 -17.81 -22.74 -10.27
C TRP A 305 -17.69 -23.61 -11.53
N PRO A 306 -16.70 -23.38 -12.41
CA PRO A 306 -16.45 -24.26 -13.54
C PRO A 306 -15.92 -25.62 -13.04
N ALA A 307 -16.65 -26.70 -13.30
CA ALA A 307 -16.26 -28.08 -12.94
C ALA A 307 -14.89 -28.52 -13.51
N THR A 308 -14.34 -27.79 -14.47
CA THR A 308 -13.02 -28.01 -15.08
C THR A 308 -11.86 -27.39 -14.29
N ALA A 309 -12.13 -26.53 -13.31
CA ALA A 309 -11.11 -25.92 -12.46
C ALA A 309 -10.70 -26.89 -11.34
N GLN A 310 -9.79 -27.82 -11.66
CA GLN A 310 -9.33 -28.85 -10.71
C GLN A 310 -7.99 -28.50 -10.05
N SER A 311 -7.33 -27.43 -10.50
CA SER A 311 -6.06 -26.95 -9.95
C SER A 311 -6.03 -25.43 -9.84
N ILE A 312 -5.57 -24.93 -8.70
CA ILE A 312 -5.40 -23.51 -8.39
C ILE A 312 -3.97 -23.27 -7.92
N THR A 313 -3.25 -22.38 -8.59
CA THR A 313 -1.96 -21.89 -8.11
C THR A 313 -2.19 -20.82 -7.04
N VAL A 314 -1.50 -20.92 -5.91
CA VAL A 314 -1.63 -20.00 -4.79
C VAL A 314 -0.40 -19.11 -4.71
N ASP A 315 -0.57 -17.80 -4.89
CA ASP A 315 0.51 -16.80 -4.87
C ASP A 315 0.39 -15.87 -3.65
N PRO A 316 0.93 -16.23 -2.46
CA PRO A 316 1.07 -15.35 -1.31
C PRO A 316 2.13 -14.26 -1.50
N LEU A 317 1.68 -13.04 -1.70
CA LEU A 317 2.52 -11.90 -2.02
C LEU A 317 2.29 -10.81 -0.96
N ALA A 318 3.32 -10.52 -0.17
CA ALA A 318 3.23 -9.60 0.95
C ALA A 318 3.87 -8.25 0.65
N THR A 319 3.31 -7.18 1.22
CA THR A 319 3.69 -5.80 0.93
C THR A 319 4.47 -5.15 2.07
N ALA A 320 4.18 -3.89 2.41
CA ALA A 320 4.99 -3.09 3.33
C ALA A 320 5.13 -3.66 4.74
N GLY A 321 4.10 -4.32 5.28
CA GLY A 321 4.19 -4.91 6.63
C GLY A 321 5.33 -5.93 6.74
N MET A 322 5.50 -6.76 5.71
CA MET A 322 6.62 -7.73 5.67
C MET A 322 7.97 -7.07 5.36
N ARG A 323 8.00 -5.95 4.61
CA ARG A 323 9.22 -5.14 4.44
C ARG A 323 9.68 -4.55 5.78
N GLU A 324 8.74 -4.04 6.60
CA GLU A 324 9.04 -3.56 7.96
C GLU A 324 9.46 -4.70 8.89
N ALA A 325 8.78 -5.84 8.82
CA ALA A 325 9.12 -7.01 9.61
C ALA A 325 10.53 -7.53 9.28
N GLU A 326 10.94 -7.50 8.01
CA GLU A 326 12.30 -7.86 7.60
C GLU A 326 13.34 -6.89 8.19
N LEU A 327 13.09 -5.58 8.16
CA LEU A 327 13.98 -4.59 8.78
C LEU A 327 14.11 -4.79 10.29
N LYS A 328 13.03 -5.22 10.96
CA LYS A 328 12.97 -5.35 12.42
C LYS A 328 13.46 -6.70 12.94
N HIS A 329 13.19 -7.78 12.21
CA HIS A 329 13.39 -9.17 12.66
C HIS A 329 14.35 -9.96 11.78
N GLY A 330 14.81 -9.38 10.67
CA GLY A 330 15.72 -9.99 9.72
C GLY A 330 15.03 -10.93 8.73
N LYS A 331 15.65 -11.06 7.55
CA LYS A 331 15.17 -11.89 6.44
C LYS A 331 14.85 -13.33 6.84
N ALA A 332 15.68 -13.95 7.68
CA ALA A 332 15.48 -15.33 8.10
C ALA A 332 14.16 -15.55 8.87
N ALA A 333 13.72 -14.57 9.67
CA ALA A 333 12.46 -14.66 10.40
C ALA A 333 11.25 -14.55 9.46
N VAL A 334 11.35 -13.69 8.45
CA VAL A 334 10.36 -13.54 7.38
C VAL A 334 10.29 -14.80 6.51
N ASP A 335 11.45 -15.32 6.08
CA ASP A 335 11.54 -16.54 5.27
C ASP A 335 10.96 -17.76 5.99
N ALA A 336 11.09 -17.84 7.32
CA ALA A 336 10.46 -18.90 8.11
C ALA A 336 8.92 -18.86 8.08
N VAL A 337 8.30 -17.67 8.04
CA VAL A 337 6.85 -17.54 7.86
C VAL A 337 6.45 -18.00 6.46
N TYR A 338 7.19 -17.59 5.42
CA TYR A 338 6.94 -18.04 4.05
C TYR A 338 7.11 -19.54 3.87
N GLN A 339 8.13 -20.13 4.47
CA GLN A 339 8.34 -21.58 4.45
C GLN A 339 7.17 -22.31 5.12
N SER A 340 6.65 -21.78 6.23
CA SER A 340 5.47 -22.34 6.90
C SER A 340 4.24 -22.33 6.00
N ILE A 341 3.98 -21.22 5.29
CA ILE A 341 2.87 -21.09 4.34
C ILE A 341 3.07 -22.04 3.14
N ASN A 342 4.28 -22.09 2.58
CA ASN A 342 4.61 -22.97 1.45
C ASN A 342 4.37 -24.44 1.78
N ASN A 343 4.90 -24.91 2.91
CA ASN A 343 4.74 -26.29 3.36
C ASN A 343 3.27 -26.63 3.58
N TYR A 344 2.50 -25.67 4.11
CA TYR A 344 1.07 -25.83 4.35
C TYR A 344 0.26 -26.02 3.06
N ILE A 345 0.53 -25.20 2.04
CA ILE A 345 -0.09 -25.32 0.72
C ILE A 345 0.35 -26.64 0.06
N ALA A 346 1.65 -26.94 0.05
CA ALA A 346 2.22 -28.11 -0.61
C ALA A 346 1.74 -29.45 -0.02
N ALA A 347 1.50 -29.50 1.29
CA ALA A 347 0.97 -30.68 1.97
C ALA A 347 -0.52 -30.96 1.65
N GLY A 348 -1.19 -30.06 0.90
CA GLY A 348 -2.61 -30.18 0.63
C GLY A 348 -3.49 -29.91 1.86
N SER A 349 -2.95 -29.28 2.91
CA SER A 349 -3.69 -29.03 4.15
C SER A 349 -4.91 -28.12 3.95
N ILE A 350 -4.87 -27.27 2.92
CA ILE A 350 -6.00 -26.42 2.50
C ILE A 350 -7.19 -27.24 1.98
N ASN A 351 -6.98 -28.51 1.60
CA ASN A 351 -8.01 -29.38 1.03
C ASN A 351 -8.94 -30.02 2.09
N GLN A 352 -8.68 -29.85 3.38
CA GLN A 352 -9.23 -30.75 4.42
C GLN A 352 -10.74 -30.67 4.66
N THR A 353 -11.47 -29.70 4.11
CA THR A 353 -12.92 -29.52 4.37
C THR A 353 -13.75 -29.07 3.14
N SER A 354 -13.34 -29.42 1.91
CA SER A 354 -14.16 -29.11 0.72
C SER A 354 -15.54 -29.80 0.84
N PRO A 355 -16.66 -29.19 0.42
CA PRO A 355 -17.88 -29.94 0.20
C PRO A 355 -17.54 -31.15 -0.68
N ALA A 356 -18.02 -32.34 -0.29
CA ALA A 356 -17.59 -33.65 -0.84
C ALA A 356 -17.73 -33.82 -2.37
N ALA A 357 -18.23 -32.81 -3.09
CA ALA A 357 -18.47 -32.82 -4.53
C ALA A 357 -17.37 -32.16 -5.39
N VAL A 358 -16.42 -31.37 -4.83
CA VAL A 358 -15.40 -30.68 -5.64
C VAL A 358 -13.99 -30.96 -5.12
N SER A 359 -13.22 -31.76 -5.87
CA SER A 359 -11.79 -31.99 -5.64
C SER A 359 -10.98 -30.88 -6.32
N ILE A 360 -10.41 -29.99 -5.52
CA ILE A 360 -9.52 -28.91 -5.97
C ILE A 360 -8.13 -29.22 -5.44
N THR A 361 -7.12 -29.11 -6.30
CA THR A 361 -5.71 -29.20 -5.91
C THR A 361 -5.12 -27.81 -5.84
N TYR A 362 -4.67 -27.38 -4.66
CA TYR A 362 -3.86 -26.17 -4.53
C TYR A 362 -2.38 -26.48 -4.73
N THR A 363 -1.68 -25.62 -5.45
CA THR A 363 -0.24 -25.74 -5.66
C THR A 363 0.45 -24.43 -5.31
N PRO A 364 1.56 -24.43 -4.56
CA PRO A 364 2.30 -23.20 -4.29
C PRO A 364 2.76 -22.54 -5.60
N GLY A 365 2.47 -21.26 -5.73
CA GLY A 365 3.00 -20.36 -6.75
C GLY A 365 4.15 -19.53 -6.19
N ARG A 366 4.15 -18.23 -6.47
CA ARG A 366 5.13 -17.29 -5.92
C ARG A 366 4.75 -16.93 -4.49
N ILE A 367 5.67 -17.20 -3.55
CA ILE A 367 5.58 -16.79 -2.15
C ILE A 367 6.71 -15.82 -1.86
N ALA A 368 6.42 -14.54 -1.61
CA ALA A 368 7.46 -13.52 -1.41
C ALA A 368 6.97 -12.23 -0.74
N THR A 369 7.90 -11.48 -0.15
CA THR A 369 7.77 -10.03 -0.01
C THR A 369 8.00 -9.40 -1.37
N ILE A 370 7.05 -8.62 -1.89
CA ILE A 370 7.20 -7.94 -3.17
C ILE A 370 7.91 -6.59 -3.02
N ASP A 371 8.66 -6.20 -4.05
CA ASP A 371 9.35 -4.92 -4.07
C ASP A 371 8.36 -3.77 -4.30
N GLY A 372 8.45 -2.72 -3.49
CA GLY A 372 7.54 -1.58 -3.61
C GLY A 372 7.73 -0.83 -4.94
N ASN A 373 8.97 -0.66 -5.40
CA ASN A 373 9.31 0.16 -6.55
C ASN A 373 9.17 -0.62 -7.87
N SER A 374 9.66 -1.84 -7.97
CA SER A 374 9.60 -2.61 -9.21
C SER A 374 8.33 -3.44 -9.38
N GLU A 375 7.51 -3.58 -8.33
CA GLU A 375 6.36 -4.51 -8.35
C GLU A 375 5.05 -3.86 -7.88
N GLU A 376 4.85 -3.59 -6.60
CA GLU A 376 3.52 -3.26 -6.03
C GLU A 376 2.85 -2.05 -6.73
N GLY A 377 3.49 -0.88 -6.69
CA GLY A 377 2.95 0.32 -7.34
C GLY A 377 2.89 0.20 -8.87
N LEU A 378 3.82 -0.55 -9.47
CA LEU A 378 3.84 -0.80 -10.91
C LEU A 378 2.65 -1.64 -11.34
N TRP A 379 2.32 -2.69 -10.58
CA TRP A 379 1.18 -3.57 -10.82
C TRP A 379 -0.15 -2.84 -10.60
N THR A 380 -0.22 -1.96 -9.61
CA THR A 380 -1.36 -1.05 -9.45
C THR A 380 -1.56 -0.19 -10.70
N TRP A 381 -0.48 0.45 -11.19
CA TRP A 381 -0.55 1.28 -12.39
C TRP A 381 -0.98 0.48 -13.63
N ILE A 382 -0.46 -0.74 -13.77
CA ILE A 382 -0.83 -1.67 -14.85
C ILE A 382 -2.33 -1.96 -14.79
N ASN A 383 -2.86 -2.39 -13.65
CA ASN A 383 -4.28 -2.73 -13.56
C ASN A 383 -5.17 -1.51 -13.83
N LEU A 384 -4.85 -0.36 -13.23
CA LEU A 384 -5.62 0.86 -13.39
C LEU A 384 -5.70 1.30 -14.85
N ASN A 385 -4.56 1.35 -15.54
CA ASN A 385 -4.53 1.80 -16.93
C ASN A 385 -5.02 0.74 -17.91
N ASP A 386 -4.90 -0.55 -17.59
CA ASP A 386 -5.58 -1.60 -18.34
C ASP A 386 -7.10 -1.45 -18.24
N TYR A 387 -7.62 -1.25 -17.03
CA TYR A 387 -9.06 -1.15 -16.78
C TYR A 387 -9.70 0.11 -17.36
N PHE A 388 -9.12 1.29 -17.12
CA PHE A 388 -9.73 2.54 -17.57
C PHE A 388 -9.35 2.92 -19.00
N CYS A 389 -8.15 2.55 -19.45
CA CYS A 389 -7.58 3.11 -20.67
C CYS A 389 -7.31 2.05 -21.74
N ASP A 390 -7.51 0.76 -21.47
CA ASP A 390 -7.22 -0.37 -22.37
C ASP A 390 -5.79 -0.28 -22.96
N VAL A 391 -4.83 0.21 -22.17
CA VAL A 391 -3.52 0.65 -22.70
C VAL A 391 -2.73 -0.46 -23.37
N PHE A 392 -2.95 -1.71 -22.99
CA PHE A 392 -2.21 -2.87 -23.50
C PHE A 392 -2.91 -3.61 -24.64
N GLN A 393 -4.18 -3.31 -24.94
CA GLN A 393 -4.93 -3.98 -26.02
C GLN A 393 -4.48 -3.50 -27.41
N ALA A 394 -4.43 -4.40 -28.40
CA ALA A 394 -3.97 -4.05 -29.76
C ALA A 394 -4.74 -2.87 -30.38
N THR A 395 -6.06 -2.83 -30.16
CA THR A 395 -6.94 -1.74 -30.59
C THR A 395 -7.63 -1.15 -29.36
N PRO A 396 -7.01 -0.17 -28.66
CA PRO A 396 -7.63 0.44 -27.48
C PRO A 396 -8.92 1.14 -27.87
N ALA A 397 -10.06 0.60 -27.43
CA ALA A 397 -11.32 1.33 -27.46
C ALA A 397 -11.31 2.29 -26.27
N ARG A 398 -10.41 3.30 -26.29
CA ARG A 398 -10.17 4.21 -25.16
C ARG A 398 -11.50 4.57 -24.53
N ARG A 399 -11.74 4.12 -23.29
CA ARG A 399 -12.91 4.57 -22.55
C ARG A 399 -12.83 6.10 -22.47
N LEU A 400 -13.99 6.75 -22.50
CA LEU A 400 -14.11 8.22 -22.53
C LEU A 400 -13.22 8.91 -21.49
N GLU A 401 -12.99 8.22 -20.37
CA GLU A 401 -12.19 8.67 -19.24
C GLU A 401 -10.72 8.95 -19.62
N CYS A 402 -10.10 8.13 -20.46
CA CYS A 402 -8.71 8.32 -20.87
C CYS A 402 -8.58 9.05 -22.21
N ALA A 403 -9.67 9.21 -22.96
CA ALA A 403 -9.68 10.02 -24.18
C ALA A 403 -9.34 11.49 -23.90
N ASN A 404 -9.65 11.97 -22.68
CA ASN A 404 -9.38 13.34 -22.23
C ASN A 404 -8.01 13.53 -21.57
N GLU A 405 -7.22 12.46 -21.37
CA GLU A 405 -5.86 12.57 -20.85
C GLU A 405 -4.85 12.80 -21.97
N THR A 406 -3.96 13.78 -21.80
CA THR A 406 -2.94 14.15 -22.80
C THR A 406 -2.05 12.96 -23.18
N SER A 407 -1.72 12.10 -22.22
CA SER A 407 -0.91 10.90 -22.46
C SER A 407 -1.73 9.66 -22.86
N GLY A 408 -3.07 9.77 -22.82
CA GLY A 408 -4.01 8.65 -22.91
C GLY A 408 -3.96 7.68 -21.72
N ARG A 409 -3.36 8.10 -20.60
CA ARG A 409 -3.06 7.28 -19.41
C ARG A 409 -3.14 8.15 -18.15
N PHE A 410 -3.26 7.51 -16.99
CA PHE A 410 -3.19 8.17 -15.69
C PHE A 410 -1.89 7.82 -14.96
N GLY A 411 -1.44 8.73 -14.10
CA GLY A 411 -0.65 8.36 -12.93
C GLY A 411 -1.53 7.77 -11.83
N VAL A 412 -0.96 7.07 -10.87
CA VAL A 412 -1.66 6.54 -9.71
C VAL A 412 -0.93 6.90 -8.42
N ILE A 413 -1.72 7.20 -7.40
CA ILE A 413 -1.28 7.37 -6.02
C ILE A 413 -2.04 6.33 -5.20
N GLU A 414 -1.31 5.32 -4.74
CA GLU A 414 -1.84 4.29 -3.85
C GLU A 414 -1.35 4.55 -2.44
N VAL A 415 -2.25 4.43 -1.46
CA VAL A 415 -1.92 4.58 -0.06
C VAL A 415 -2.47 3.37 0.69
N GLY A 416 -1.57 2.44 1.02
CA GLY A 416 -1.86 1.31 1.88
C GLY A 416 -1.75 1.65 3.37
N GLY A 417 -1.75 0.63 4.23
CA GLY A 417 -1.58 0.81 5.67
C GLY A 417 -0.15 1.23 6.07
N ALA A 418 0.86 0.63 5.44
CA ALA A 418 2.28 0.81 5.80
C ALA A 418 3.17 1.48 4.73
N SER A 419 2.72 1.60 3.49
CA SER A 419 3.42 2.41 2.48
C SER A 419 2.44 3.17 1.59
N MET A 420 2.99 4.13 0.87
CA MET A 420 2.34 4.73 -0.29
C MET A 420 3.22 4.55 -1.52
N GLN A 421 2.59 4.56 -2.69
CA GLN A 421 3.23 4.39 -3.99
C GLN A 421 2.78 5.49 -4.94
N VAL A 422 3.71 5.95 -5.78
CA VAL A 422 3.44 6.92 -6.84
C VAL A 422 3.98 6.36 -8.14
N SER A 423 3.08 6.04 -9.06
CA SER A 423 3.40 5.45 -10.37
C SER A 423 2.85 6.28 -11.51
N PHE A 424 3.64 6.53 -12.55
CA PHE A 424 3.18 7.28 -13.72
C PHE A 424 4.01 7.00 -14.97
N PRO A 425 3.43 7.12 -16.18
CA PRO A 425 4.18 6.95 -17.41
C PRO A 425 5.23 8.05 -17.56
N VAL A 426 6.42 7.71 -18.05
CA VAL A 426 7.49 8.67 -18.34
C VAL A 426 8.11 8.41 -19.69
N ALA A 427 8.68 9.46 -20.29
CA ALA A 427 9.47 9.34 -21.51
C ALA A 427 10.88 8.79 -21.22
N GLY A 428 11.46 8.15 -22.23
CA GLY A 428 12.81 7.58 -22.18
C GLY A 428 12.83 6.08 -21.89
N ALA A 429 14.04 5.52 -21.78
CA ALA A 429 14.25 4.11 -21.50
C ALA A 429 13.98 3.76 -20.03
N ALA A 430 13.72 2.49 -19.78
CA ALA A 430 13.73 1.95 -18.42
C ALA A 430 15.14 2.02 -17.83
N ASP A 431 15.20 2.39 -16.56
CA ASP A 431 16.39 2.48 -15.74
C ASP A 431 15.97 2.25 -14.28
N PRO A 432 16.07 1.01 -13.77
CA PRO A 432 15.69 0.68 -12.40
C PRO A 432 16.43 1.49 -11.34
N ALA A 433 17.67 1.95 -11.60
CA ALA A 433 18.41 2.79 -10.66
C ALA A 433 17.76 4.17 -10.49
N SER A 434 17.04 4.62 -11.52
CA SER A 434 16.26 5.86 -11.53
C SER A 434 14.75 5.62 -11.28
N ASN A 435 14.37 4.44 -10.77
CA ASN A 435 12.98 4.03 -10.53
C ASN A 435 12.10 4.03 -11.80
N ARG A 436 12.70 3.75 -12.97
CA ARG A 436 12.01 3.67 -14.27
C ARG A 436 11.96 2.22 -14.72
N TYR A 437 10.76 1.65 -14.79
CA TYR A 437 10.56 0.23 -15.06
C TYR A 437 9.90 0.01 -16.43
N ALA A 438 10.32 -1.04 -17.12
CA ALA A 438 9.70 -1.45 -18.37
C ALA A 438 8.47 -2.31 -18.08
N VAL A 439 7.32 -1.92 -18.64
CA VAL A 439 6.11 -2.73 -18.69
C VAL A 439 5.92 -3.23 -20.11
N ASN A 440 6.00 -4.54 -20.30
CA ASN A 440 5.89 -5.21 -21.59
C ASN A 440 4.71 -6.18 -21.57
N ILE A 441 3.56 -5.77 -22.11
CA ILE A 441 2.32 -6.55 -22.11
C ILE A 441 1.68 -6.43 -23.49
N GLY A 442 1.28 -7.56 -24.10
CA GLY A 442 0.58 -7.53 -25.39
C GLY A 442 1.42 -6.92 -26.53
N GLY A 443 2.75 -7.07 -26.47
CA GLY A 443 3.68 -6.45 -27.40
C GLY A 443 3.85 -4.94 -27.25
N LYS A 444 3.24 -4.31 -26.23
CA LYS A 444 3.42 -2.90 -25.92
C LYS A 444 4.42 -2.69 -24.81
N ALA A 445 5.41 -1.83 -25.08
CA ALA A 445 6.39 -1.38 -24.11
C ALA A 445 6.03 0.02 -23.60
N ILE A 446 5.90 0.17 -22.29
CA ILE A 446 5.69 1.45 -21.62
C ILE A 446 6.71 1.58 -20.49
N THR A 447 7.40 2.71 -20.41
CA THR A 447 8.26 3.02 -19.27
C THR A 447 7.45 3.75 -18.21
N VAL A 448 7.47 3.22 -16.99
CA VAL A 448 6.72 3.74 -15.85
C VAL A 448 7.71 4.10 -14.77
N TYR A 449 7.63 5.33 -14.27
CA TYR A 449 8.28 5.69 -13.03
C TYR A 449 7.44 5.13 -11.88
N ASN A 450 8.03 4.43 -10.92
CA ASN A 450 7.35 4.07 -9.68
C ASN A 450 8.25 4.25 -8.46
N LYS A 451 7.73 4.89 -7.42
CA LYS A 451 8.42 5.01 -6.13
C LYS A 451 7.49 4.70 -4.97
N THR A 452 7.98 3.89 -4.06
CA THR A 452 7.37 3.57 -2.77
C THR A 452 8.00 4.36 -1.65
N PHE A 453 7.16 4.82 -0.73
CA PHE A 453 7.58 5.45 0.51
C PHE A 453 7.10 4.59 1.68
N LEU A 454 8.02 3.83 2.27
CA LEU A 454 7.77 3.04 3.48
C LEU A 454 7.59 3.97 4.68
N GLY A 455 6.64 3.66 5.56
CA GLY A 455 6.28 4.54 6.69
C GLY A 455 5.22 5.59 6.33
N LEU A 456 4.93 5.77 5.05
CA LEU A 456 3.92 6.69 4.54
C LEU A 456 2.62 5.99 4.10
N GLY A 457 2.37 4.77 4.61
CA GLY A 457 1.00 4.26 4.61
C GLY A 457 0.15 5.01 5.62
N GLN A 458 -1.17 5.08 5.40
CA GLN A 458 -2.07 5.90 6.22
C GLN A 458 -2.02 5.53 7.71
N ASP A 459 -1.89 4.24 8.03
CA ASP A 459 -1.89 3.77 9.41
C ASP A 459 -0.56 4.10 10.09
N LEU A 460 0.57 3.84 9.42
CA LEU A 460 1.88 4.20 9.95
C LEU A 460 2.07 5.71 10.06
N ALA A 461 1.73 6.48 9.03
CA ALA A 461 1.86 7.94 9.08
C ALA A 461 1.09 8.52 10.27
N ARG A 462 -0.13 8.01 10.49
CA ARG A 462 -0.96 8.36 11.64
C ARG A 462 -0.32 7.93 12.96
N ARG A 463 0.20 6.70 13.06
CA ARG A 463 0.96 6.21 14.23
C ARG A 463 2.19 7.07 14.52
N SER A 464 2.93 7.50 13.51
CA SER A 464 4.14 8.31 13.64
C SER A 464 3.89 9.72 14.15
N MET A 465 2.70 10.29 13.95
CA MET A 465 2.34 11.58 14.56
C MET A 465 2.27 11.55 16.10
N ALA A 466 2.07 10.36 16.66
CA ALA A 466 1.92 10.11 18.07
C ALA A 466 3.25 9.76 18.76
N ALA A 467 4.33 9.54 18.00
CA ALA A 467 5.66 9.36 18.57
C ALA A 467 6.15 10.69 19.19
N PRO A 468 6.76 10.65 20.40
CA PRO A 468 7.19 11.83 21.14
C PRO A 468 8.26 12.67 20.44
#